data_AF-A0A914TW01-F1
#
_entry.id   AF-A0A914TW01-F1
#
_cell.length_a   1.000
_cell.length_b   1.000
_cell.length_c   1.000
_cell.angle_alpha   90.00
_cell.angle_beta   90.00
_cell.angle_gamma   90.00
#
_symmetry.space_group_name_H-M   'P 1'
#
loop_
_entity.id
_entity.type
_entity.pdbx_description
1 polymer ?
#
loop_
_entity_poly.entity_id
_entity_poly.type
_entity_poly.pdbx_seq_one_letter_code
_entity_poly.pdbx_strand_id
1 'polypeptide(L)'
;MANLMNFLNVIQCNIQDYVYVHFNNEQECGLNAFGCRIPGTHNVPSNELVGPDGLLLPQEEIKTKLSEAGFDEKKPTITEMQASILSTILDNFFPNAPIKMYNGSLKEMEIHAPERVSDGVTPIAASLNAFF
;
A
#
# COMPACT_ATOMS: atom_id res chain seq x y z
N MET A 1 20.63 -3.77 -6.90
CA MET A 1 19.64 -4.10 -5.85
C MET A 1 18.68 -5.09 -6.45
N ALA A 2 18.55 -6.31 -5.92
CA ALA A 2 17.56 -7.25 -6.41
C ALA A 2 16.17 -6.65 -6.19
N ASN A 3 15.32 -6.64 -7.22
CA ASN A 3 14.00 -6.04 -7.15
C ASN A 3 13.13 -6.90 -6.21
N LEU A 4 12.89 -6.41 -4.99
CA LEU A 4 12.12 -7.11 -3.96
C LEU A 4 10.74 -7.56 -4.49
N MET A 5 10.22 -6.81 -5.46
CA MET A 5 8.92 -6.99 -6.12
C MET A 5 8.83 -8.22 -7.03
N ASN A 6 9.95 -8.86 -7.39
CA ASN A 6 9.90 -10.14 -8.10
C ASN A 6 9.47 -11.30 -7.18
N PHE A 7 9.53 -11.11 -5.86
CA PHE A 7 9.34 -12.18 -4.88
C PHE A 7 8.32 -11.86 -3.77
N LEU A 8 7.76 -10.65 -3.75
CA LEU A 8 6.89 -10.16 -2.67
C LEU A 8 5.74 -9.32 -3.23
N ASN A 9 4.55 -9.45 -2.65
CA ASN A 9 3.49 -8.45 -2.77
C ASN A 9 3.66 -7.40 -1.67
N VAL A 10 3.67 -6.12 -2.04
CA VAL A 10 3.39 -5.04 -1.08
C VAL A 10 2.01 -4.50 -1.43
N ILE A 11 1.07 -4.58 -0.48
CA ILE A 11 -0.28 -4.04 -0.66
C ILE A 11 -0.55 -2.98 0.39
N GLN A 12 -1.05 -1.85 -0.09
CA GLN A 12 -1.47 -0.74 0.73
C GLN A 12 -2.99 -0.66 0.74
N CYS A 13 -3.57 -0.43 1.93
CA CYS A 13 -4.99 -0.17 2.09
C CYS A 13 -5.22 1.30 2.44
N ASN A 14 -6.05 2.00 1.65
CA ASN A 14 -6.20 3.45 1.77
C ASN A 14 -7.66 3.86 1.95
N ILE A 15 -7.96 4.75 2.90
CA ILE A 15 -9.21 5.52 2.89
C ILE A 15 -9.15 6.57 1.76
N GLN A 16 -10.17 6.55 0.90
CA GLN A 16 -10.29 7.29 -0.37
C GLN A 16 -9.93 8.79 -0.30
N ASP A 17 -10.19 9.45 0.82
CA ASP A 17 -10.27 10.93 0.84
C ASP A 17 -8.94 11.67 1.10
N TYR A 18 -7.87 10.98 1.51
CA TYR A 18 -6.56 11.62 1.68
C TYR A 18 -5.45 10.85 0.95
N VAL A 19 -5.46 9.52 0.95
CA VAL A 19 -4.30 8.74 0.48
C VAL A 19 -4.43 8.17 -0.93
N TYR A 20 -5.64 8.13 -1.50
CA TYR A 20 -5.85 7.64 -2.86
C TYR A 20 -5.27 8.59 -3.91
N VAL A 21 -5.49 9.89 -3.74
CA VAL A 21 -4.89 10.95 -4.58
C VAL A 21 -3.37 10.99 -4.47
N HIS A 22 -2.81 10.63 -3.31
CA HIS A 22 -1.36 10.50 -3.14
C HIS A 22 -0.80 9.28 -3.87
N PHE A 23 -1.51 8.15 -3.80
CA PHE A 23 -1.11 6.95 -4.54
C PHE A 23 -1.20 7.19 -6.06
N ASN A 24 -2.25 7.84 -6.55
CA ASN A 24 -2.44 8.09 -7.97
C ASN A 24 -1.64 9.26 -8.55
N ASN A 25 -0.72 9.84 -7.77
CA ASN A 25 0.13 10.96 -8.21
C ASN A 25 -0.65 12.26 -8.48
N GLU A 26 -1.78 12.43 -7.83
CA GLU A 26 -2.67 13.58 -7.98
C GLU A 26 -2.39 14.66 -6.92
N GLN A 27 -1.75 14.30 -5.79
CA GLN A 27 -1.41 15.23 -4.72
C GLN A 27 -0.15 14.78 -3.94
N GLU A 28 0.60 15.73 -3.38
CA GLU A 28 1.75 15.44 -2.50
C GLU A 28 1.33 14.73 -1.20
N CYS A 29 2.02 13.65 -0.84
CA CYS A 29 1.72 12.80 0.31
C CYS A 29 2.21 13.30 1.68
N GLY A 30 2.83 14.49 1.74
CA GLY A 30 3.35 15.03 3.01
C GLY A 30 4.49 14.22 3.65
N LEU A 31 5.13 13.32 2.90
CA LEU A 31 6.33 12.59 3.33
C LEU A 31 7.59 13.40 2.98
N ASN A 32 8.61 13.35 3.84
CA ASN A 32 9.96 13.83 3.52
C ASN A 32 10.79 12.69 2.89
N ALA A 33 10.34 12.20 1.74
CA ALA A 33 11.00 11.13 0.98
C ALA A 33 10.98 11.44 -0.52
N PHE A 34 11.56 10.57 -1.36
CA PHE A 34 11.72 10.82 -2.80
C PHE A 34 10.43 10.63 -3.62
N GLY A 35 9.39 10.10 -2.99
CA GLY A 35 8.07 9.87 -3.56
C GLY A 35 7.02 9.66 -2.48
N CYS A 36 5.92 9.01 -2.86
CA CYS A 36 4.74 8.82 -2.02
C CYS A 36 4.38 7.36 -1.75
N ARG A 37 5.12 6.42 -2.33
CA ARG A 37 4.96 4.98 -2.10
C ARG A 37 6.25 4.22 -2.39
N ILE A 38 6.26 2.97 -1.95
CA ILE A 38 7.30 2.00 -2.31
C ILE A 38 7.07 1.57 -3.77
N PRO A 39 8.11 1.54 -4.64
CA PRO A 39 7.95 1.14 -6.03
C PRO A 39 7.38 -0.27 -6.18
N GLY A 40 6.27 -0.43 -6.91
CA GLY A 40 5.62 -1.73 -7.12
C GLY A 40 4.59 -2.12 -6.04
N THR A 41 4.29 -1.22 -5.09
CA THR A 41 3.15 -1.39 -4.19
C THR A 41 1.85 -1.38 -4.98
N HIS A 42 0.96 -2.32 -4.68
CA HIS A 42 -0.42 -2.35 -5.16
C HIS A 42 -1.33 -1.63 -4.15
N ASN A 43 -2.36 -0.94 -4.65
CA ASN A 43 -3.31 -0.22 -3.80
C ASN A 43 -4.69 -0.87 -3.88
N VAL A 44 -5.28 -1.11 -2.72
CA VAL A 44 -6.64 -1.61 -2.56
C VAL A 44 -7.37 -0.68 -1.58
N PRO A 45 -8.17 0.27 -2.06
CA PRO A 45 -8.85 1.23 -1.19
C PRO A 45 -9.83 0.53 -0.23
N SER A 46 -9.89 0.97 1.03
CA SER A 46 -10.71 0.32 2.05
C SER A 46 -12.21 0.43 1.78
N ASN A 47 -12.64 1.53 1.18
CA ASN A 47 -14.03 1.75 0.74
C ASN A 47 -14.43 0.86 -0.44
N GLU A 48 -13.47 0.31 -1.19
CA GLU A 48 -13.77 -0.71 -2.20
C GLU A 48 -13.97 -2.10 -1.59
N LEU A 49 -13.64 -2.29 -0.32
CA LEU A 49 -13.82 -3.57 0.40
C LEU A 49 -15.07 -3.57 1.28
N VAL A 50 -15.73 -2.43 1.43
CA VAL A 50 -16.88 -2.21 2.32
C VAL A 50 -18.09 -1.77 1.49
N GLY A 51 -19.21 -2.44 1.69
CA GLY A 51 -20.49 -2.12 1.04
C GLY A 51 -21.15 -0.87 1.61
N PRO A 52 -22.23 -0.39 0.97
CA PRO A 52 -22.98 0.80 1.41
C PRO A 52 -23.67 0.61 2.78
N ASP A 53 -23.81 -0.63 3.25
CA ASP A 53 -24.31 -1.00 4.56
C ASP A 53 -23.25 -0.94 5.67
N GLY A 54 -22.00 -0.62 5.32
CA GLY A 54 -20.87 -0.58 6.23
C GLY A 54 -20.29 -1.95 6.58
N LEU A 55 -20.74 -3.02 5.92
CA LEU A 55 -20.19 -4.37 6.07
C LEU A 55 -19.16 -4.67 4.98
N LEU A 56 -18.32 -5.68 5.20
CA LEU A 56 -17.43 -6.16 4.15
C LEU A 56 -18.23 -6.70 2.97
N LEU A 57 -17.75 -6.45 1.76
CA LEU A 57 -18.29 -7.06 0.56
C LEU A 57 -18.21 -8.60 0.62
N PRO A 58 -19.02 -9.33 -0.17
CA PRO A 58 -18.91 -10.78 -0.28
C PRO A 58 -17.49 -11.21 -0.63
N GLN A 59 -17.05 -12.34 -0.05
CA GLN A 59 -15.68 -12.84 -0.21
C GLN A 59 -15.22 -12.92 -1.67
N GLU A 60 -16.06 -13.43 -2.58
CA GLU A 60 -15.69 -13.58 -3.99
C GLU A 60 -15.53 -12.23 -4.71
N GLU A 61 -16.28 -11.21 -4.29
CA GLU A 61 -16.13 -9.85 -4.81
C GLU A 61 -14.83 -9.22 -4.33
N ILE A 62 -14.49 -9.40 -3.04
CA ILE A 62 -13.20 -8.95 -2.51
C ILE A 62 -12.04 -9.65 -3.20
N LYS A 63 -12.10 -10.97 -3.42
CA LYS A 63 -11.06 -11.70 -4.15
C LYS A 63 -10.86 -11.17 -5.56
N THR A 64 -11.95 -10.84 -6.24
CA THR A 64 -11.91 -10.24 -7.58
C THR A 64 -11.20 -8.89 -7.54
N LYS A 65 -11.59 -8.01 -6.61
CA LYS A 65 -10.95 -6.69 -6.43
C LYS A 65 -9.47 -6.77 -6.09
N LEU A 66 -9.09 -7.70 -5.21
CA LEU A 66 -7.68 -7.95 -4.89
C LEU A 66 -6.89 -8.38 -6.14
N SER A 67 -7.43 -9.32 -6.93
CA SER A 67 -6.81 -9.76 -8.17
C SER A 67 -6.69 -8.64 -9.22
N GLU A 68 -7.71 -7.79 -9.35
CA GLU A 68 -7.70 -6.62 -10.25
C GLU A 68 -6.65 -5.58 -9.83
N ALA A 69 -6.43 -5.42 -8.53
CA ALA A 69 -5.37 -4.58 -7.98
C ALA A 69 -3.96 -5.17 -8.17
N GLY A 70 -3.84 -6.43 -8.62
CA GLY A 70 -2.58 -7.12 -8.88
C GLY A 70 -2.06 -7.98 -7.73
N PHE A 71 -2.90 -8.29 -6.72
CA PHE A 71 -2.55 -9.25 -5.68
C PHE A 71 -2.36 -10.66 -6.26
N ASP A 72 -1.27 -11.32 -5.85
CA ASP A 72 -0.97 -12.72 -6.19
C ASP A 72 -0.88 -13.56 -4.91
N GLU A 73 -1.90 -14.40 -4.65
CA GLU A 73 -1.96 -15.27 -3.46
C GLU A 73 -0.76 -16.22 -3.31
N LYS A 74 0.02 -16.45 -4.38
CA LYS A 74 1.19 -17.33 -4.36
C LYS A 74 2.46 -16.64 -3.86
N LYS A 75 2.43 -15.31 -3.69
CA LYS A 75 3.57 -14.53 -3.20
C LYS A 75 3.39 -14.15 -1.73
N PRO A 76 4.47 -14.13 -0.93
CA PRO A 76 4.43 -13.53 0.39
C PRO A 76 3.97 -12.08 0.32
N THR A 77 3.12 -11.68 1.27
CA THR A 77 2.44 -10.38 1.21
C THR A 77 2.77 -9.56 2.45
N ILE A 78 3.19 -8.32 2.22
CA ILE A 78 3.32 -7.30 3.26
C ILE A 78 2.18 -6.31 3.08
N THR A 79 1.41 -6.09 4.14
CA THR A 79 0.40 -5.04 4.22
C THR A 79 0.99 -3.82 4.92
N GLU A 80 0.70 -2.62 4.41
CA GLU A 80 1.07 -1.36 5.05
C GLU A 80 -0.09 -0.35 4.99
N MET A 81 -0.07 0.62 5.91
CA MET A 81 -1.07 1.67 6.12
C MET A 81 -2.53 1.20 6.28
N GLN A 82 -3.16 1.53 7.40
CA GLN A 82 -4.48 0.99 7.76
C GLN A 82 -4.57 -0.54 7.58
N ALA A 83 -3.41 -1.18 7.81
CA ALA A 83 -3.10 -2.53 7.37
C ALA A 83 -3.84 -3.61 8.16
N SER A 84 -4.44 -3.27 9.31
CA SER A 84 -5.14 -4.22 10.17
C SER A 84 -6.41 -4.78 9.53
N ILE A 85 -7.20 -3.95 8.84
CA ILE A 85 -8.41 -4.40 8.12
C ILE A 85 -8.00 -5.35 6.98
N LEU A 86 -7.06 -4.91 6.14
CA LEU A 86 -6.60 -5.70 5.00
C LEU A 86 -5.92 -7.00 5.44
N SER A 87 -5.07 -6.98 6.47
CA SER A 87 -4.44 -8.19 7.01
C SER A 87 -5.49 -9.16 7.54
N THR A 88 -6.50 -8.65 8.26
CA THR A 88 -7.60 -9.49 8.75
C THR A 88 -8.36 -10.15 7.60
N ILE A 89 -8.65 -9.40 6.54
CA ILE A 89 -9.31 -9.94 5.33
C ILE A 89 -8.44 -11.01 4.68
N LEU A 90 -7.15 -10.72 4.45
CA LEU A 90 -6.23 -11.64 3.80
C LEU A 90 -6.00 -12.91 4.61
N ASP A 91 -5.83 -12.80 5.94
CA ASP A 91 -5.65 -13.95 6.83
C ASP A 91 -6.89 -14.87 6.84
N ASN A 92 -8.10 -14.30 6.72
CA ASN A 92 -9.34 -15.08 6.65
C ASN A 92 -9.53 -15.75 5.29
N PHE A 93 -9.22 -15.05 4.20
CA PHE A 93 -9.50 -15.55 2.84
C PHE A 93 -8.38 -16.45 2.30
N PHE A 94 -7.15 -16.26 2.76
CA PHE A 94 -5.95 -16.97 2.33
C PHE A 94 -5.15 -17.46 3.54
N PRO A 95 -5.69 -18.39 4.35
CA PRO A 95 -5.11 -18.78 5.65
C PRO A 95 -3.72 -19.44 5.55
N ASN A 96 -3.31 -19.86 4.35
CA ASN A 96 -1.99 -20.45 4.10
C ASN A 96 -1.00 -19.46 3.45
N ALA A 97 -1.44 -18.26 3.10
CA ALA A 97 -0.56 -17.27 2.50
C ALA A 97 0.35 -16.65 3.57
N PRO A 98 1.65 -16.45 3.31
CA PRO A 98 2.55 -15.80 4.27
C PRO A 98 2.32 -14.28 4.27
N ILE A 99 1.34 -13.85 5.06
CA ILE A 99 0.94 -12.45 5.23
C ILE A 99 1.63 -11.86 6.47
N LYS A 100 2.18 -10.64 6.32
CA LYS A 100 2.80 -9.87 7.40
C LYS A 100 2.33 -8.43 7.33
N MET A 101 2.16 -7.81 8.49
CA MET A 101 1.81 -6.40 8.60
C MET A 101 3.04 -5.56 8.97
N TYR A 102 3.31 -4.54 8.17
CA TYR A 102 4.34 -3.55 8.46
C TYR A 102 3.71 -2.31 9.11
N ASN A 103 3.73 -2.29 10.46
CA ASN A 103 3.08 -1.25 11.25
C ASN A 103 3.72 0.14 11.11
N GLY A 104 5.04 0.20 10.93
CA GLY A 104 5.74 1.47 10.79
C GLY A 104 5.36 2.25 9.53
N SER A 105 4.95 1.53 8.48
CA SER A 105 4.47 2.08 7.22
C SER A 105 5.47 3.10 6.62
N LEU A 106 4.98 3.96 5.73
CA LEU A 106 5.79 4.97 5.05
C LEU A 106 6.43 5.98 6.01
N LYS A 107 5.86 6.22 7.20
CA LYS A 107 6.41 7.18 8.18
C LYS A 107 7.68 6.67 8.86
N GLU A 108 7.73 5.39 9.21
CA GLU A 108 8.97 4.76 9.68
C GLU A 108 10.00 4.70 8.54
N MET A 109 9.56 4.37 7.33
CA MET A 109 10.44 4.25 6.17
C MET A 109 11.06 5.59 5.75
N GLU A 110 10.32 6.69 5.84
CA GLU A 110 10.80 8.06 5.62
C GLU A 110 12.01 8.40 6.51
N ILE A 111 12.04 7.93 7.76
CA ILE A 111 13.11 8.26 8.70
C ILE A 111 14.32 7.36 8.49
N HIS A 112 14.10 6.07 8.23
CA HIS A 112 15.16 5.06 8.28
C HIS A 112 15.69 4.62 6.92
N ALA A 113 14.90 4.75 5.85
CA ALA A 113 15.24 4.35 4.49
C ALA A 113 14.42 5.14 3.46
N PRO A 114 14.52 6.50 3.44
CA PRO A 114 13.70 7.34 2.58
C PRO A 114 13.85 7.02 1.09
N GLU A 115 15.01 6.49 0.67
CA GLU A 115 15.28 6.06 -0.71
C GLU A 115 14.38 4.92 -1.18
N ARG A 116 13.71 4.22 -0.27
CA ARG A 116 12.74 3.16 -0.62
C ARG A 116 11.35 3.70 -0.93
N VAL A 117 11.02 4.91 -0.46
CA VAL A 117 9.79 5.61 -0.80
C VAL A 117 10.11 6.56 -1.95
N SER A 118 10.14 6.02 -3.17
CA SER A 118 10.70 6.69 -4.33
C SER A 118 9.81 6.64 -5.58
N ASP A 119 8.61 6.09 -5.46
CA ASP A 119 7.63 6.11 -6.54
C ASP A 119 6.49 7.07 -6.21
N GLY A 120 5.90 7.62 -7.27
CA GLY A 120 4.88 8.64 -7.22
C GLY A 120 5.37 10.09 -7.23
N VAL A 121 4.47 11.06 -6.97
CA VAL A 121 4.84 12.49 -7.01
C VAL A 121 5.86 12.79 -5.94
N THR A 122 7.04 13.26 -6.33
CA THR A 122 8.06 13.76 -5.40
C THR A 122 7.52 14.99 -4.65
N PRO A 123 7.48 14.97 -3.31
CA PRO A 123 7.05 16.12 -2.52
C PRO A 123 7.98 17.34 -2.70
N ILE A 124 7.44 18.56 -2.74
CA ILE A 124 8.19 19.84 -2.81
C ILE A 124 9.21 19.96 -1.67
N ALA A 125 8.92 19.40 -0.49
CA ALA A 125 9.87 19.40 0.64
C ALA A 125 11.15 18.58 0.34
N ALA A 126 11.02 17.47 -0.40
CA ALA A 126 12.16 16.64 -0.80
C ALA A 126 12.92 17.25 -1.99
N SER A 127 12.24 17.96 -2.88
CA SER A 127 12.88 18.64 -4.01
C SER A 127 13.84 19.74 -3.54
N LEU A 128 13.53 20.44 -2.46
CA LEU A 128 14.41 21.48 -1.89
C LEU A 128 15.69 20.93 -1.25
N ASN A 129 15.64 19.74 -0.64
CA ASN A 129 16.82 19.10 -0.02
C ASN A 129 17.76 18.43 -1.04
N ALA A 130 17.32 18.20 -2.27
CA ALA A 130 18.16 17.61 -3.33
C ALA A 130 19.08 18.64 -4.04
N PHE A 131 18.93 19.93 -3.74
CA PHE A 131 19.70 21.03 -4.35
C PHE A 131 20.77 21.64 -3.43
N PHE A 132 20.99 21.11 -2.23
CA PHE A 132 22.03 21.57 -1.29
C PHE A 132 22.95 20.44 -0.85
#